data_AF-A0A3A5IMR9-F1
#
_entry.id   AF-A0A3A5IMR9-F1
#
_cell.length_a   1.000
_cell.length_b   1.000
_cell.length_c   1.000
_cell.angle_alpha   90.00
_cell.angle_beta   90.00
_cell.angle_gamma   90.00
#
_symmetry.space_group_name_H-M   'P 1'
#
loop_
_entity.id
_entity.type
_entity.pdbx_description
1 polymer ?
#
loop_
_entity_poly.entity_id
_entity_poly.type
_entity_poly.pdbx_seq_one_letter_code
_entity_poly.pdbx_strand_id
1 'polypeptide(L)'
;MLSKGETWIGVTDGSGKSYYNNMLAKGQSQTFNLTGQTEAKIVVGFAPDTEIKVNGETLAYQLPAAKQVRQDIIIQAKPAGQ
;
A
#
# COMPACT_ATOMS: atom_id res chain seq x y z
N MET A 1 -4.85 2.06 4.99
CA MET A 1 -3.49 1.84 5.52
C MET A 1 -3.40 2.49 6.88
N LEU A 2 -2.73 1.87 7.85
CA LEU A 2 -2.54 2.37 9.20
C LEU A 2 -1.05 2.26 9.55
N SER A 3 -0.47 3.33 10.10
CA SER A 3 0.89 3.30 10.62
C SER A 3 0.91 3.01 12.13
N LYS A 4 1.77 2.08 12.56
CA LYS A 4 2.08 1.74 13.96
C LYS A 4 3.31 2.52 14.48
N GLY A 5 3.99 3.24 13.59
CA GLY A 5 5.22 4.00 13.82
C GLY A 5 5.30 5.18 12.85
N GLU A 6 6.46 5.48 12.29
CA GLU A 6 6.60 6.52 11.27
C GLU A 6 7.09 5.89 9.95
N THR A 7 6.36 6.10 8.86
CA THR A 7 6.63 5.45 7.58
C THR A 7 6.27 6.35 6.42
N TRP A 8 7.09 6.37 5.39
CA TRP A 8 6.75 7.03 4.14
C TRP A 8 5.88 6.13 3.28
N ILE A 9 4.79 6.65 2.73
CA ILE A 9 3.88 5.93 1.84
C ILE A 9 3.77 6.66 0.50
N GLY A 10 3.98 5.90 -0.57
CA GLY A 10 3.65 6.29 -1.94
C GLY A 10 2.49 5.46 -2.46
N VAL A 11 1.51 6.09 -3.11
CA VAL A 11 0.39 5.41 -3.77
C VAL A 11 0.20 6.00 -5.17
N THR A 12 0.30 5.15 -6.20
CA THR A 12 0.02 5.51 -7.59
C THR A 12 -0.91 4.48 -8.24
N ASP A 13 -1.61 4.83 -9.32
CA ASP A 13 -2.26 3.84 -10.18
C ASP A 13 -1.31 3.32 -11.28
N GLY A 14 -1.83 2.43 -12.14
CA GLY A 14 -1.11 1.85 -13.28
C GLY A 14 -0.62 2.87 -14.32
N SER A 15 -1.28 4.02 -14.47
CA SER A 15 -0.83 5.12 -15.33
C SER A 15 0.30 5.97 -14.71
N GLY A 16 0.58 5.76 -13.43
CA GLY A 16 1.60 6.51 -12.68
C GLY A 16 1.10 7.80 -12.04
N LYS A 17 -0.20 8.10 -12.06
CA LYS A 17 -0.75 9.24 -11.32
C LYS A 17 -0.66 8.95 -9.81
N SER A 18 -0.10 9.90 -9.07
CA SER A 18 0.07 9.81 -7.62
C SER A 18 -1.20 10.27 -6.89
N TYR A 19 -1.60 9.48 -5.91
CA TYR A 19 -2.71 9.76 -4.98
C TYR A 19 -2.18 10.15 -3.59
N TYR A 20 -0.99 9.66 -3.23
CA TYR A 20 -0.35 9.97 -1.97
C TYR A 20 1.15 9.78 -2.07
N ASN A 21 1.91 10.65 -1.42
CA ASN A 21 3.36 10.63 -1.43
C ASN A 21 3.89 11.40 -0.21
N ASN A 22 3.67 10.88 0.98
CA ASN A 22 4.01 11.59 2.21
C ASN A 22 4.24 10.64 3.39
N MET A 23 4.71 11.20 4.50
CA MET A 23 4.88 10.50 5.77
C MET A 23 3.52 10.24 6.43
N LEU A 24 3.33 9.00 6.85
CA LEU A 24 2.22 8.56 7.68
C LEU A 24 2.72 8.34 9.11
N ALA A 25 2.39 9.30 9.98
CA ALA A 25 2.79 9.27 11.39
C ALA A 25 2.04 8.19 12.18
N LYS A 26 2.53 7.89 13.39
CA LYS A 26 1.99 6.83 14.24
C LYS A 26 0.52 7.04 14.56
N GLY A 27 -0.29 5.99 14.38
CA GLY A 27 -1.72 6.03 14.58
C GLY A 27 -2.50 6.71 13.47
N GLN A 28 -1.84 7.34 12.48
CA GLN A 28 -2.52 7.88 11.31
C GLN A 28 -2.92 6.77 10.36
N SER A 29 -4.07 6.95 9.73
CA SER A 29 -4.55 6.06 8.69
C SER A 29 -4.94 6.85 7.45
N GLN A 30 -4.76 6.22 6.30
CA GLN A 30 -5.21 6.77 5.02
C GLN A 30 -5.92 5.71 4.19
N THR A 31 -6.99 6.14 3.53
CA THR A 31 -7.84 5.30 2.70
C THR A 31 -7.96 5.94 1.33
N PHE A 32 -7.69 5.17 0.29
CA PHE A 32 -7.74 5.61 -1.10
C PHE A 32 -8.79 4.80 -1.83
N ASN A 33 -9.70 5.48 -2.53
CA ASN A 33 -10.63 4.82 -3.43
C ASN A 33 -10.01 4.76 -4.84
N LEU A 34 -9.62 3.57 -5.25
CA LEU A 34 -9.05 3.29 -6.58
C LEU A 34 -10.04 2.48 -7.45
N THR A 35 -11.33 2.54 -7.14
CA THR A 35 -12.37 1.87 -7.95
C THR A 35 -12.24 2.31 -9.42
N GLY A 36 -12.25 1.34 -10.33
CA GLY A 36 -12.07 1.57 -11.77
C GLY A 36 -10.62 1.55 -12.24
N GLN A 37 -9.64 1.50 -11.35
CA GLN A 37 -8.24 1.24 -11.71
C GLN A 37 -7.98 -0.27 -11.79
N THR A 38 -7.23 -0.68 -12.81
CA THR A 38 -6.82 -2.08 -12.99
C THR A 38 -5.56 -2.42 -12.19
N GLU A 39 -4.80 -1.41 -11.79
CA GLU A 39 -3.56 -1.57 -11.05
C GLU A 39 -3.36 -0.43 -10.05
N ALA A 40 -2.86 -0.77 -8.87
CA ALA A 40 -2.38 0.16 -7.86
C ALA A 40 -0.96 -0.23 -7.45
N LYS A 41 -0.06 0.75 -7.39
CA LYS A 41 1.30 0.59 -6.87
C LYS A 41 1.39 1.32 -5.54
N ILE A 42 1.84 0.60 -4.53
CA ILE A 42 2.01 1.11 -3.17
C ILE A 42 3.47 0.91 -2.80
N VAL A 43 4.15 1.99 -2.42
CA VAL A 43 5.50 1.91 -1.88
C VAL A 43 5.43 2.23 -0.40
N VAL A 44 5.97 1.32 0.40
CA VAL A 44 6.06 1.45 1.86
C VAL A 44 7.53 1.59 2.23
N GLY A 45 7.90 2.70 2.88
CA GLY A 45 9.26 2.93 3.35
C GLY A 45 9.64 2.01 4.51
N PHE A 46 8.70 1.78 5.44
CA PHE A 46 8.92 0.93 6.61
C PHE A 46 7.72 0.00 6.87
N ALA A 47 7.77 -1.18 6.26
CA ALA A 47 6.74 -2.21 6.33
C ALA A 47 6.48 -2.81 7.72
N PRO A 48 7.46 -2.98 8.63
CA PRO A 48 7.20 -3.51 9.97
C PRO A 48 6.14 -2.72 10.75
N ASP A 49 6.10 -1.41 10.54
CA ASP A 49 5.15 -0.52 11.20
C ASP A 49 3.96 -0.16 10.32
N THR A 50 3.75 -0.81 9.19
CA THR A 50 2.67 -0.46 8.26
C THR A 50 1.69 -1.61 8.11
N GLU A 51 0.41 -1.35 8.38
CA GLU A 51 -0.68 -2.27 8.08
C GLU A 51 -1.44 -1.81 6.83
N ILE A 52 -1.51 -2.67 5.83
CA ILE A 52 -2.23 -2.43 4.57
C ILE A 52 -3.46 -3.31 4.54
N LYS A 53 -4.60 -2.70 4.21
CA LYS A 53 -5.84 -3.41 3.92
C LYS A 53 -6.28 -3.08 2.49
N VAL A 54 -6.65 -4.10 1.74
CA VAL A 54 -7.12 -4.03 0.36
C VAL A 54 -8.50 -4.66 0.33
N ASN A 55 -9.52 -3.90 -0.06
CA ASN A 55 -10.92 -4.38 -0.09
C ASN A 55 -11.41 -5.00 1.24
N GLY A 56 -10.89 -4.51 2.37
CA GLY A 56 -11.22 -5.01 3.71
C GLY A 56 -10.31 -6.14 4.22
N GLU A 57 -9.52 -6.76 3.35
CA GLU A 57 -8.60 -7.83 3.71
C GLU A 57 -7.20 -7.29 4.04
N THR A 58 -6.59 -7.79 5.12
CA THR A 58 -5.21 -7.43 5.47
C THR A 58 -4.24 -8.07 4.46
N LEU A 59 -3.41 -7.25 3.83
CA LEU A 59 -2.39 -7.71 2.90
C LEU A 59 -1.24 -8.35 3.68
N ALA A 60 -0.89 -9.59 3.31
CA ALA A 60 0.32 -10.25 3.79
C ALA A 60 1.51 -9.85 2.91
N TYR A 61 2.58 -9.33 3.52
CA TYR A 61 3.81 -9.02 2.80
C TYR A 61 4.46 -10.32 2.28
N GLN A 62 4.86 -10.32 1.01
CA GLN A 62 5.54 -11.47 0.40
C GLN A 62 6.98 -11.61 0.89
N LEU A 63 7.62 -10.48 1.22
CA LEU A 63 8.96 -10.45 1.77
C LEU A 63 8.91 -10.19 3.28
N PRO A 64 9.84 -10.76 4.07
CA PRO A 64 9.88 -10.53 5.50
C PRO A 64 10.15 -9.05 5.80
N ALA A 65 9.15 -8.35 6.34
CA ALA A 65 9.22 -6.91 6.62
C ALA A 65 10.40 -6.53 7.53
N ALA A 66 10.80 -7.42 8.45
CA ALA A 66 11.93 -7.21 9.35
C ALA A 66 13.30 -7.27 8.66
N LYS A 67 13.41 -7.94 7.50
CA LYS A 67 14.65 -8.06 6.73
C LYS A 67 14.71 -7.06 5.60
N GLN A 68 13.57 -6.80 4.96
CA GLN A 68 13.44 -5.80 3.92
C GLN A 68 12.33 -4.82 4.31
N VAL A 69 12.75 -3.68 4.86
CA VAL A 69 11.83 -2.71 5.43
C VAL A 69 11.06 -1.95 4.35
N ARG A 70 11.70 -1.67 3.21
CA ARG A 70 11.02 -1.10 2.05
C ARG A 70 10.29 -2.18 1.27
N GLN A 71 9.02 -1.95 0.99
CA GLN A 71 8.17 -2.86 0.22
C GLN A 71 7.50 -2.10 -0.92
N ASP A 72 7.74 -2.57 -2.14
CA ASP A 72 7.09 -2.08 -3.35
C ASP A 72 6.04 -3.12 -3.75
N ILE A 73 4.77 -2.74 -3.65
CA ILE A 73 3.62 -3.63 -3.74
C ILE A 73 2.81 -3.22 -4.97
N ILE A 74 2.50 -4.18 -5.82
CA ILE A 74 1.61 -3.98 -6.96
C ILE A 74 0.36 -4.82 -6.72
N ILE A 75 -0.79 -4.16 -6.69
CA ILE A 75 -2.10 -4.78 -6.62
C ILE A 75 -2.71 -4.68 -8.00
N GLN A 76 -2.95 -5.84 -8.61
CA GLN A 76 -3.66 -5.91 -9.88
C GLN A 76 -5.08 -6.39 -9.61
N ALA A 77 -6.05 -5.66 -10.15
CA ALA A 77 -7.43 -6.12 -10.16
C ALA A 77 -7.46 -7.44 -10.94
N LYS A 78 -7.98 -8.51 -10.32
CA LYS A 78 -8.25 -9.73 -11.08
C LYS A 78 -9.25 -9.37 -12.19
N PRO A 79 -8.97 -9.72 -13.46
CA PRO A 79 -10.00 -9.62 -14.48
C PRO A 79 -11.20 -10.44 -14.01
N ALA A 80 -12.39 -9.84 -14.05
CA ALA A 80 -13.62 -10.56 -13.75
C ALA A 80 -13.86 -11.58 -14.87
N GLY A 81 -13.32 -12.80 -14.69
CA GLY A 81 -13.51 -13.92 -15.60
C GLY A 81 -12.21 -14.55 -16.07
N GLN A 82 -11.88 -15.70 -15.49
CA GLN A 82 -11.39 -16.85 -16.24
C GLN A 82 -12.08 -18.10 -15.70
#